data_AF-A0A537IXK6-F1
#
_entry.id   AF-A0A537IXK6-F1
#
_cell.length_a   1.000
_cell.length_b   1.000
_cell.length_c   1.000
_cell.angle_alpha   90.00
_cell.angle_beta   90.00
_cell.angle_gamma   90.00
#
_symmetry.space_group_name_H-M   'P 1'
#
loop_
_entity.id
_entity.type
_entity.pdbx_description
1 polymer ?
#
loop_
_entity_poly.entity_id
_entity_poly.type
_entity_poly.pdbx_seq_one_letter_code
_entity_poly.pdbx_strand_id
1 'polypeptide(L)'
;MENLRRLGGEAGVLAAIATAWLFLGFVVLFPSAGLNLVDQANPHRYLPFIARHSVMFWMVDILGALLAGLMSAVVYMALHDRFKDDSPASARIGSFAGTMGAAAFAAAALVRHTGFGWLSTIYATNGVGAAHAFYAVSTVAASLVGLGNVMAGLGILLFGRVMRRHQRYNSLGYLSMVAGTAMVLAGFVTHPFSFAVSAVSAMVWLTRTALTLRAEAGPALFRWGSAKSRANGRAQRRVA
;
A
#
# COMPACT_ATOMS: atom_id res chain seq x y z
N MET A 1 7.15 -2.88 -24.56
CA MET A 1 6.16 -1.90 -24.04
C MET A 1 4.96 -2.60 -23.38
N GLU A 2 4.42 -3.68 -23.96
CA GLU A 2 3.31 -4.49 -23.38
C GLU A 2 3.59 -5.01 -21.95
N ASN A 3 4.82 -5.48 -21.69
CA ASN A 3 5.15 -6.20 -20.45
C ASN A 3 5.14 -5.32 -19.19
N LEU A 4 5.64 -4.07 -19.24
CA LEU A 4 5.72 -3.23 -18.04
C LEU A 4 4.35 -2.74 -17.57
N ARG A 5 3.45 -2.42 -18.51
CA ARG A 5 2.07 -2.02 -18.21
C ARG A 5 1.26 -3.18 -17.64
N ARG A 6 1.48 -4.39 -18.17
CA ARG A 6 0.87 -5.62 -17.64
C ARG A 6 1.38 -5.93 -16.23
N LEU A 7 2.70 -5.87 -16.01
CA LEU A 7 3.34 -6.01 -14.69
C LEU A 7 2.84 -4.96 -13.69
N GLY A 8 2.77 -3.69 -14.09
CA GLY A 8 2.25 -2.61 -13.25
C GLY A 8 0.78 -2.77 -12.89
N GLY A 9 -0.04 -3.26 -13.83
CA GLY A 9 -1.43 -3.60 -13.58
C GLY A 9 -1.61 -4.76 -12.59
N GLU A 10 -0.65 -5.67 -12.50
CA GLU A 10 -0.69 -6.78 -11.54
C GLU A 10 -0.13 -6.42 -10.19
N ALA A 11 1.03 -5.77 -10.19
CA ALA A 11 1.61 -5.19 -9.00
C ALA A 11 0.63 -4.22 -8.34
N GLY A 12 -0.12 -3.42 -9.09
CA GLY A 12 -1.13 -2.52 -8.52
C GLY A 12 -2.28 -3.23 -7.82
N VAL A 13 -2.72 -4.40 -8.31
CA VAL A 13 -3.73 -5.20 -7.61
C VAL A 13 -3.13 -5.82 -6.35
N LEU A 14 -1.92 -6.35 -6.41
CA LEU A 14 -1.23 -6.89 -5.23
C LEU A 14 -0.96 -5.80 -4.19
N ALA A 15 -0.56 -4.61 -4.61
CA ALA A 15 -0.36 -3.44 -3.75
C ALA A 15 -1.67 -3.01 -3.07
N ALA A 16 -2.79 -3.04 -3.81
CA ALA A 16 -4.10 -2.73 -3.25
C ALA A 16 -4.53 -3.77 -2.21
N ILE A 17 -4.36 -5.07 -2.50
CA ILE A 17 -4.67 -6.16 -1.57
C ILE A 17 -3.77 -6.08 -0.33
N ALA A 18 -2.47 -5.83 -0.50
CA ALA A 18 -1.54 -5.68 0.61
C ALA A 18 -1.87 -4.47 1.47
N THR A 19 -2.21 -3.32 0.87
CA THR A 19 -2.67 -2.13 1.60
C THR A 19 -3.98 -2.40 2.35
N ALA A 20 -4.91 -3.14 1.73
CA ALA A 20 -6.16 -3.55 2.38
C ALA A 20 -5.89 -4.48 3.57
N TRP A 21 -4.99 -5.44 3.40
CA TRP A 21 -4.55 -6.35 4.46
C TRP A 21 -3.91 -5.60 5.63
N LEU A 22 -3.04 -4.63 5.33
CA LEU A 22 -2.44 -3.75 6.34
C LEU A 22 -3.53 -3.00 7.13
N PHE A 23 -4.47 -2.39 6.42
CA PHE A 23 -5.58 -1.65 7.02
C PHE A 23 -6.45 -2.55 7.91
N LEU A 24 -6.85 -3.72 7.41
CA LEU A 24 -7.62 -4.71 8.18
C LEU A 24 -6.82 -5.23 9.39
N GLY A 25 -5.51 -5.40 9.25
CA GLY A 25 -4.63 -5.80 10.33
C GLY A 25 -4.69 -4.83 11.51
N PHE A 26 -4.54 -3.54 11.23
CA PHE A 26 -4.55 -2.50 12.26
C PHE A 26 -5.94 -2.16 12.80
N VAL A 27 -6.98 -2.24 11.98
CA VAL A 27 -8.34 -1.78 12.33
C VAL A 27 -9.23 -2.91 12.85
N VAL A 28 -8.98 -4.16 12.44
CA VAL A 28 -9.83 -5.30 12.76
C VAL A 28 -9.05 -6.36 13.54
N LEU A 29 -7.94 -6.87 12.99
CA LEU A 29 -7.23 -8.00 13.59
C LEU A 29 -6.62 -7.64 14.95
N PHE A 30 -5.89 -6.53 15.06
CA PHE A 30 -5.27 -6.13 16.32
C PHE A 30 -6.31 -5.81 17.42
N PRO A 31 -7.38 -5.03 17.15
CA PRO A 31 -8.45 -4.85 18.12
C PRO A 31 -9.16 -6.14 18.53
N SER A 32 -9.38 -7.07 17.59
CA SER A 32 -9.98 -8.37 17.91
C SER A 32 -9.13 -9.23 18.85
N ALA A 33 -7.81 -9.01 18.87
CA ALA A 33 -6.86 -9.64 19.77
C ALA A 33 -6.60 -8.80 21.05
N GLY A 34 -7.39 -7.75 21.29
CA GLY A 34 -7.35 -6.95 22.52
C GLY A 34 -6.41 -5.74 22.49
N LEU A 35 -5.98 -5.27 21.31
CA LEU A 35 -5.13 -4.08 21.15
C LEU A 35 -5.83 -3.01 20.29
N ASN A 36 -6.32 -1.94 20.92
CA ASN A 36 -6.94 -0.84 20.20
C ASN A 36 -5.91 0.01 19.46
N LEU A 37 -6.35 0.82 18.49
CA LEU A 37 -5.45 1.73 17.74
C LEU A 37 -4.67 2.70 18.66
N VAL A 38 -5.29 3.17 19.73
CA VAL A 38 -4.65 4.09 20.68
C VAL A 38 -3.56 3.38 21.49
N ASP A 39 -3.77 2.09 21.81
CA ASP A 39 -2.83 1.29 22.59
C ASP A 39 -1.53 0.96 21.83
N GLN A 40 -1.53 1.10 20.50
CA GLN A 40 -0.34 0.91 19.66
C GLN A 40 0.73 1.97 19.90
N ALA A 41 0.35 3.14 20.43
CA ALA A 41 1.30 4.18 20.83
C ALA A 41 1.89 3.93 22.24
N ASN A 42 1.36 2.97 23.00
CA ASN A 42 1.78 2.68 24.36
C ASN A 42 2.71 1.45 24.40
N PRO A 43 4.01 1.61 24.74
CA PRO A 43 4.95 0.49 24.78
C PRO A 43 4.52 -0.63 25.73
N HIS A 44 3.86 -0.30 26.84
CA HIS A 44 3.44 -1.26 27.86
C HIS A 44 2.27 -2.13 27.43
N ARG A 45 1.55 -1.75 26.38
CA ARG A 45 0.49 -2.54 25.76
C ARG A 45 0.99 -3.21 24.48
N TYR A 46 1.73 -2.48 23.67
CA TYR A 46 2.09 -2.93 22.33
C TYR A 46 3.24 -3.95 22.32
N LEU A 47 4.30 -3.76 23.10
CA LEU A 47 5.41 -4.72 23.13
C LEU A 47 5.00 -6.09 23.68
N PRO A 48 4.25 -6.19 24.80
CA PRO A 48 3.74 -7.48 25.26
C PRO A 48 2.77 -8.13 24.27
N PHE A 49 1.99 -7.34 23.54
CA PHE A 49 1.11 -7.85 22.50
C PHE A 49 1.89 -8.47 21.34
N ILE A 50 2.95 -7.80 20.87
CA ILE A 50 3.83 -8.32 19.82
C ILE A 50 4.52 -9.61 20.28
N ALA A 51 4.96 -9.68 21.54
CA ALA A 51 5.55 -10.90 22.09
C ALA A 51 4.57 -12.09 22.08
N ARG A 52 3.28 -11.84 22.39
CA ARG A 52 2.23 -12.88 22.42
C ARG A 52 1.72 -13.25 21.03
N HIS A 53 1.67 -12.30 20.11
CA HIS A 53 1.08 -12.47 18.78
C HIS A 53 2.08 -12.17 17.65
N SER A 54 3.33 -12.64 17.81
CA SER A 54 4.45 -12.34 16.90
C SER A 54 4.16 -12.72 15.44
N VAL A 55 3.50 -13.86 15.22
CA VAL A 55 3.07 -14.32 13.89
C VAL A 55 2.04 -13.39 13.27
N MET A 56 1.05 -12.94 14.05
CA MET A 56 0.02 -12.01 13.56
C MET A 56 0.64 -10.66 13.21
N PHE A 57 1.54 -10.16 14.06
CA PHE A 57 2.30 -8.94 13.79
C PHE A 57 3.13 -9.06 12.51
N TRP A 58 3.90 -10.14 12.35
CA TRP A 58 4.66 -10.42 11.12
C TRP A 58 3.74 -10.47 9.88
N MET A 59 2.61 -11.17 9.94
CA MET A 59 1.68 -11.27 8.82
C MET A 59 1.10 -9.91 8.43
N VAL A 60 0.66 -9.10 9.39
CA VAL A 60 0.11 -7.77 9.10
C VAL A 60 1.18 -6.84 8.56
N ASP A 61 2.36 -6.84 9.17
CA ASP A 61 3.41 -5.87 8.88
C ASP A 61 4.14 -6.17 7.56
N ILE A 62 4.60 -7.41 7.37
CA ILE A 62 5.37 -7.81 6.20
C ILE A 62 4.47 -8.00 4.98
N LEU A 63 3.37 -8.75 5.10
CA LEU A 63 2.47 -8.96 3.95
C LEU A 63 1.67 -7.71 3.62
N GLY A 64 1.44 -6.84 4.60
CA GLY A 64 0.72 -5.59 4.39
C GLY A 64 1.64 -4.47 3.91
N ALA A 65 2.55 -3.99 4.75
CA ALA A 65 3.31 -2.78 4.49
C ALA A 65 4.49 -3.00 3.54
N LEU A 66 5.30 -4.04 3.75
CA LEU A 66 6.47 -4.29 2.91
C LEU A 66 6.05 -4.65 1.48
N LEU A 67 5.12 -5.60 1.35
CA LEU A 67 4.61 -6.00 0.04
C LEU A 67 3.91 -4.84 -0.68
N ALA A 68 3.08 -4.05 0.02
CA ALA A 68 2.43 -2.88 -0.58
C ALA A 68 3.46 -1.87 -1.08
N GLY A 69 4.51 -1.59 -0.31
CA GLY A 69 5.60 -0.70 -0.71
C GLY A 69 6.28 -1.19 -1.98
N LEU A 70 6.78 -2.43 -1.99
CA LEU A 70 7.50 -3.00 -3.14
C LEU A 70 6.63 -3.03 -4.42
N MET A 71 5.38 -3.46 -4.30
CA MET A 71 4.47 -3.54 -5.44
C MET A 71 4.06 -2.15 -5.95
N SER A 72 3.90 -1.16 -5.05
CA SER A 72 3.59 0.23 -5.44
C SER A 72 4.74 0.85 -6.25
N ALA A 73 6.00 0.53 -5.94
CA ALA A 73 7.13 0.99 -6.74
C ALA A 73 7.02 0.55 -8.22
N VAL A 74 6.61 -0.70 -8.46
CA VAL A 74 6.39 -1.22 -9.82
C VAL A 74 5.25 -0.48 -10.53
N VAL A 75 4.19 -0.09 -9.82
CA VAL A 75 3.09 0.73 -10.37
C VAL A 75 3.61 2.08 -10.86
N TYR A 76 4.42 2.77 -10.06
CA TYR A 76 4.99 4.06 -10.44
C TYR A 76 5.92 3.97 -11.65
N MET A 77 6.73 2.90 -11.73
CA MET A 77 7.55 2.62 -12.92
C MET A 77 6.70 2.35 -14.17
N ALA A 78 5.59 1.62 -14.03
CA ALA A 78 4.68 1.37 -15.14
C ALA A 78 3.95 2.65 -15.59
N LEU A 79 3.58 3.52 -14.66
CA LEU A 79 3.02 4.84 -14.96
C LEU A 79 4.03 5.76 -15.65
N HIS A 80 5.30 5.70 -15.24
CA HIS A 80 6.38 6.39 -15.94
C HIS A 80 6.44 5.98 -17.41
N ASP A 81 6.55 4.68 -17.66
CA ASP A 81 6.66 4.14 -19.01
C ASP A 81 5.44 4.48 -19.86
N ARG A 82 4.25 4.56 -19.24
CA ARG A 82 3.01 4.94 -19.91
C ARG A 82 2.97 6.40 -20.33
N PHE A 83 3.39 7.32 -19.47
CA PHE A 83 3.18 8.77 -19.65
C PHE A 83 4.44 9.54 -20.03
N LYS A 84 5.59 8.87 -20.21
CA LYS A 84 6.86 9.51 -20.58
C LYS A 84 6.79 10.28 -21.90
N ASP A 85 6.01 9.79 -22.86
CA ASP A 85 5.89 10.42 -24.18
C ASP A 85 4.88 11.59 -24.15
N ASP A 86 3.85 11.49 -23.30
CA ASP A 86 2.79 12.51 -23.15
C ASP A 86 3.24 13.70 -22.28
N SER A 87 3.99 13.44 -21.20
CA SER A 87 4.50 14.47 -20.28
C SER A 87 5.79 14.00 -19.58
N PRO A 88 6.96 14.14 -20.23
CA PRO A 88 8.22 13.54 -19.76
C PRO A 88 8.65 14.04 -18.38
N ALA A 89 8.52 15.35 -18.12
CA ALA A 89 8.87 15.94 -16.83
C ALA A 89 7.98 15.42 -15.69
N SER A 90 6.66 15.45 -15.87
CA SER A 90 5.70 14.98 -14.86
C SER A 90 5.84 13.47 -14.62
N ALA A 91 6.04 12.68 -15.68
CA ALA A 91 6.23 11.24 -15.58
C ALA A 91 7.53 10.89 -14.85
N ARG A 92 8.62 11.61 -15.08
CA ARG A 92 9.92 11.37 -14.43
C ARG A 92 9.87 11.74 -12.95
N ILE A 93 9.42 12.95 -12.63
CA ILE A 93 9.34 13.44 -11.25
C ILE A 93 8.30 12.64 -10.47
N GLY A 94 7.13 12.36 -11.06
CA GLY A 94 6.07 11.58 -10.44
C GLY A 94 6.50 10.15 -10.12
N SER A 95 7.24 9.51 -11.03
CA SER A 95 7.80 8.17 -10.80
C SER A 95 8.87 8.18 -9.71
N PHE A 96 9.80 9.13 -9.75
CA PHE A 96 10.83 9.28 -8.72
C PHE A 96 10.20 9.48 -7.33
N ALA A 97 9.29 10.44 -7.19
CA ALA A 97 8.60 10.69 -5.93
C ALA A 97 7.80 9.46 -5.47
N GLY A 98 7.05 8.83 -6.37
CA GLY A 98 6.27 7.63 -6.07
C GLY A 98 7.13 6.45 -5.61
N THR A 99 8.20 6.13 -6.33
CA THR A 99 9.14 5.04 -5.98
C THR A 99 9.89 5.32 -4.69
N MET A 100 10.28 6.58 -4.43
CA MET A 100 10.90 6.99 -3.17
C MET A 100 9.92 6.85 -2.00
N GLY A 101 8.66 7.23 -2.18
CA GLY A 101 7.62 7.04 -1.17
C GLY A 101 7.36 5.55 -0.89
N ALA A 102 7.28 4.73 -1.94
CA ALA A 102 7.15 3.28 -1.85
C ALA A 102 8.33 2.63 -1.09
N ALA A 103 9.56 3.05 -1.38
CA ALA A 103 10.75 2.60 -0.67
C ALA A 103 10.73 3.02 0.82
N ALA A 104 10.26 4.23 1.12
CA ALA A 104 10.12 4.70 2.49
C ALA A 104 9.10 3.87 3.29
N PHE A 105 7.96 3.49 2.70
CA PHE A 105 7.01 2.58 3.33
C PHE A 105 7.61 1.18 3.60
N ALA A 106 8.34 0.64 2.62
CA ALA A 106 9.03 -0.64 2.76
C ALA A 106 10.09 -0.59 3.88
N ALA A 107 10.90 0.48 3.93
CA ALA A 107 11.87 0.70 4.99
C ALA A 107 11.19 0.84 6.36
N ALA A 108 10.08 1.57 6.45
CA ALA A 108 9.31 1.72 7.67
C ALA A 108 8.81 0.36 8.20
N ALA A 109 8.33 -0.50 7.30
CA ALA A 109 7.89 -1.86 7.65
C ALA A 109 9.05 -2.69 8.21
N LEU A 110 10.23 -2.64 7.58
CA LEU A 110 11.40 -3.37 8.08
C LEU A 110 11.87 -2.86 9.44
N VAL A 111 11.92 -1.55 9.64
CA VAL A 111 12.30 -0.94 10.93
C VAL A 111 11.30 -1.33 12.02
N ARG A 112 10.00 -1.31 11.70
CA ARG A 112 8.94 -1.70 12.63
C ARG A 112 9.03 -3.19 12.99
N HIS A 113 9.17 -4.03 11.97
CA HIS A 113 9.26 -5.47 12.15
C HIS A 113 10.46 -5.88 13.00
N THR A 114 11.65 -5.44 12.59
CA THR A 114 12.91 -5.80 13.27
C THR A 114 13.03 -5.13 14.63
N GLY A 115 12.75 -3.82 14.70
CA GLY A 115 12.87 -3.02 15.91
C GLY A 115 11.89 -3.47 16.98
N PHE A 116 10.59 -3.56 16.68
CA PHE A 116 9.62 -4.00 17.68
C PHE A 116 9.72 -5.49 18.00
N GLY A 117 10.14 -6.32 17.03
CA GLY A 117 10.48 -7.71 17.29
C GLY A 117 11.53 -7.83 18.39
N TRP A 118 12.66 -7.14 18.27
CA TRP A 118 13.73 -7.15 19.28
C TRP A 118 13.31 -6.49 20.60
N LEU A 119 12.58 -5.37 20.54
CA LEU A 119 12.12 -4.71 21.77
C LEU A 119 11.11 -5.55 22.55
N SER A 120 10.28 -6.34 21.87
CA SER A 120 9.31 -7.22 22.51
C SER A 120 9.97 -8.33 23.33
N THR A 121 11.15 -8.80 22.93
CA THR A 121 11.90 -9.84 23.65
C THR A 121 12.62 -9.27 24.88
N ILE A 122 13.25 -8.09 24.76
CA ILE A 122 13.95 -7.44 25.88
C ILE A 122 12.98 -6.84 26.90
N TYR A 123 11.74 -6.52 26.50
CA TYR A 123 10.77 -5.91 27.42
C TYR A 123 10.53 -6.74 28.69
N ALA A 124 10.66 -8.08 28.60
CA ALA A 124 10.55 -8.97 29.74
C ALA A 124 11.68 -8.82 30.78
N THR A 125 12.87 -8.38 30.37
CA THR A 125 14.04 -8.24 31.23
C THR A 125 14.31 -6.79 31.63
N ASN A 126 14.03 -5.82 30.75
CA ASN A 126 14.18 -4.39 31.02
C ASN A 126 13.05 -3.58 30.36
N GLY A 127 11.91 -3.51 31.03
CA GLY A 127 10.73 -2.81 30.53
C GLY A 127 10.93 -1.31 30.32
N VAL A 128 11.72 -0.64 31.18
CA VAL A 128 11.99 0.80 31.08
C VAL A 128 12.89 1.10 29.89
N GLY A 129 14.01 0.37 29.74
CA GLY A 129 14.91 0.52 28.61
C GLY A 129 14.23 0.22 27.27
N ALA A 130 13.42 -0.86 27.23
CA ALA A 130 12.65 -1.22 26.05
C ALA A 130 11.58 -0.17 25.71
N ALA A 131 10.94 0.47 26.69
CA ALA A 131 9.98 1.55 26.46
C ALA A 131 10.64 2.82 25.88
N HIS A 132 11.83 3.20 26.35
CA HIS A 132 12.56 4.33 25.75
C HIS A 132 13.00 4.05 24.31
N ALA A 133 13.57 2.86 24.07
CA ALA A 133 13.95 2.44 22.74
C ALA A 133 12.73 2.30 21.80
N PHE A 134 11.57 1.92 22.34
CA PHE A 134 10.31 1.90 21.59
C PHE A 134 9.94 3.26 21.02
N TYR A 135 10.03 4.33 21.80
CA TYR A 135 9.73 5.67 21.29
C TYR A 135 10.73 6.11 20.21
N ALA A 136 12.02 5.76 20.36
CA ALA A 136 13.02 6.04 19.34
C ALA A 136 12.72 5.31 18.03
N VAL A 137 12.50 4.00 18.07
CA VAL A 137 12.15 3.18 16.89
C VAL A 137 10.82 3.63 16.27
N SER A 138 9.81 3.92 17.11
CA SER A 138 8.51 4.41 16.66
C SER A 138 8.62 5.74 15.92
N THR A 139 9.46 6.67 16.41
CA THR A 139 9.68 7.96 15.77
C THR A 139 10.35 7.80 14.41
N VAL A 140 11.35 6.93 14.30
CA VAL A 140 12.01 6.62 13.02
C VAL A 140 11.02 5.98 12.03
N ALA A 141 10.29 4.96 12.46
CA ALA A 141 9.30 4.28 11.62
C ALA A 141 8.18 5.24 11.17
N ALA A 142 7.66 6.07 12.07
CA ALA A 142 6.65 7.08 11.76
C ALA A 142 7.18 8.13 10.78
N SER A 143 8.43 8.59 10.92
CA SER A 143 9.04 9.54 9.99
C SER A 143 9.18 8.96 8.59
N LEU A 144 9.54 7.67 8.47
CA LEU A 144 9.59 6.97 7.18
C LEU A 144 8.20 6.80 6.56
N VAL A 145 7.16 6.51 7.36
CA VAL A 145 5.77 6.50 6.89
C VAL A 145 5.34 7.89 6.42
N GLY A 146 5.69 8.94 7.17
CA GLY A 146 5.41 10.33 6.82
C GLY A 146 6.06 10.73 5.50
N LEU A 147 7.36 10.44 5.33
CA LEU A 147 8.08 10.62 4.07
C LEU A 147 7.43 9.82 2.93
N GLY A 148 7.05 8.57 3.21
CA GLY A 148 6.31 7.71 2.29
C GLY A 148 5.04 8.37 1.77
N ASN A 149 4.23 8.88 2.70
CA ASN A 149 2.97 9.56 2.44
C ASN A 149 3.16 10.83 1.59
N VAL A 150 4.11 11.69 1.95
CA VAL A 150 4.39 12.92 1.17
C VAL A 150 4.87 12.59 -0.23
N MET A 151 5.85 11.70 -0.37
CA MET A 151 6.47 11.43 -1.67
C MET A 151 5.57 10.63 -2.60
N ALA A 152 4.89 9.60 -2.08
CA ALA A 152 3.89 8.86 -2.83
C ALA A 152 2.70 9.76 -3.22
N GLY A 153 2.25 10.62 -2.29
CA GLY A 153 1.19 11.59 -2.54
C GLY A 153 1.55 12.58 -3.65
N LEU A 154 2.75 13.17 -3.61
CA LEU A 154 3.26 14.04 -4.68
C LEU A 154 3.34 13.30 -6.02
N GLY A 155 3.82 12.05 -6.03
CA GLY A 155 3.84 11.20 -7.21
C GLY A 155 2.44 11.03 -7.81
N ILE A 156 1.45 10.70 -6.97
CA ILE A 156 0.05 10.54 -7.36
C ILE A 156 -0.52 11.86 -7.91
N LEU A 157 -0.25 13.01 -7.29
CA LEU A 157 -0.72 14.31 -7.75
C LEU A 157 -0.19 14.65 -9.15
N LEU A 158 1.11 14.40 -9.38
CA LEU A 158 1.75 14.65 -10.67
C LEU A 158 1.16 13.76 -11.77
N PHE A 159 1.00 12.46 -11.50
CA PHE A 159 0.32 11.56 -12.44
C PHE A 159 -1.14 11.95 -12.65
N GLY A 160 -1.84 12.35 -11.59
CA GLY A 160 -3.21 12.85 -11.66
C GLY A 160 -3.36 14.03 -12.62
N ARG A 161 -2.41 14.97 -12.61
CA ARG A 161 -2.41 16.12 -13.52
C ARG A 161 -2.30 15.69 -14.98
N VAL A 162 -1.48 14.69 -15.28
CA VAL A 162 -1.32 14.14 -16.64
C VAL A 162 -2.58 13.35 -17.04
N MET A 163 -3.08 12.49 -16.16
CA MET A 163 -4.27 11.65 -16.38
C MET A 163 -5.52 12.46 -16.72
N ARG A 164 -5.70 13.66 -16.14
CA ARG A 164 -6.84 14.55 -16.44
C ARG A 164 -6.91 15.00 -17.90
N ARG A 165 -5.77 15.00 -18.61
CA ARG A 165 -5.71 15.42 -20.02
C ARG A 165 -6.23 14.36 -20.99
N HIS A 166 -6.39 13.11 -20.53
CA HIS A 166 -6.87 12.02 -21.37
C HIS A 166 -8.30 11.64 -20.97
N GLN A 167 -9.22 11.61 -21.94
CA GLN A 167 -10.64 11.35 -21.70
C GLN A 167 -10.90 10.02 -20.96
N ARG A 168 -10.11 8.97 -21.27
CA ARG A 168 -10.18 7.65 -20.60
C ARG A 168 -9.69 7.67 -19.14
N TYR A 169 -8.78 8.59 -18.81
CA TYR A 169 -8.14 8.69 -17.51
C TYR A 169 -8.68 9.84 -16.65
N ASN A 170 -9.63 10.62 -17.16
CA ASN A 170 -10.06 11.84 -16.49
C ASN A 170 -10.63 11.57 -15.07
N SER A 171 -11.45 10.54 -14.92
CA SER A 171 -11.97 10.12 -13.60
C SER A 171 -10.85 9.67 -12.65
N LEU A 172 -9.84 8.96 -13.18
CA LEU A 172 -8.65 8.56 -12.41
C LEU A 172 -7.80 9.78 -12.03
N GLY A 173 -7.75 10.80 -12.88
CA GLY A 173 -7.08 12.05 -12.61
C GLY A 173 -7.67 12.80 -11.42
N TYR A 174 -9.00 12.91 -11.33
CA TYR A 174 -9.66 13.49 -10.15
C TYR A 174 -9.45 12.65 -8.89
N LEU A 175 -9.57 11.32 -8.99
CA LEU A 175 -9.28 10.41 -7.88
C LEU A 175 -7.84 10.59 -7.38
N SER A 176 -6.88 10.73 -8.29
CA SER A 176 -5.47 10.97 -7.95
C SER A 176 -5.28 12.31 -7.23
N MET A 177 -6.02 13.35 -7.60
CA MET A 177 -5.96 14.63 -6.87
C MET A 177 -6.42 14.49 -5.42
N VAL A 178 -7.54 13.79 -5.20
CA VAL A 178 -8.07 13.55 -3.85
C VAL A 178 -7.11 12.67 -3.05
N ALA A 179 -6.71 11.53 -3.62
CA ALA A 179 -5.85 10.56 -2.94
C ALA A 179 -4.46 11.11 -2.64
N GLY A 180 -3.85 11.79 -3.61
CA GLY A 180 -2.54 12.42 -3.43
C GLY A 180 -2.57 13.51 -2.36
N THR A 181 -3.61 14.34 -2.34
CA THR A 181 -3.79 15.37 -1.29
C THR A 181 -3.96 14.73 0.09
N ALA A 182 -4.82 13.71 0.20
CA ALA A 182 -5.03 12.99 1.45
C ALA A 182 -3.73 12.36 1.98
N MET A 183 -2.91 11.78 1.09
CA MET A 183 -1.61 11.22 1.48
C MET A 183 -0.62 12.31 1.92
N VAL A 184 -0.49 13.42 1.19
CA VAL A 184 0.41 14.52 1.60
C VAL A 184 0.03 15.05 2.97
N LEU A 185 -1.27 15.28 3.23
CA LEU A 185 -1.75 15.73 4.54
C LEU A 185 -1.46 14.72 5.65
N ALA A 186 -1.66 13.43 5.38
CA ALA A 186 -1.33 12.36 6.32
C ALA A 186 0.17 12.21 6.60
N GLY A 187 1.03 12.81 5.78
CA GLY A 187 2.46 12.90 6.04
C GLY A 187 2.82 13.85 7.20
N PHE A 188 1.99 14.85 7.46
CA PHE A 188 2.21 15.85 8.52
C PHE A 188 1.31 15.66 9.74
N VAL A 189 0.13 15.05 9.56
CA VAL A 189 -0.83 14.82 10.63
C VAL A 189 -0.70 13.37 11.12
N THR A 190 -0.10 13.18 12.29
CA THR A 190 0.04 11.86 12.93
C THR A 190 -1.20 11.54 13.78
N HIS A 191 -2.33 11.21 13.13
CA HIS A 191 -3.58 10.86 13.80
C HIS A 191 -4.17 9.56 13.23
N PRO A 192 -4.82 8.67 14.01
CA PRO A 192 -5.40 7.44 13.49
C PRO A 192 -6.40 7.66 12.33
N PHE A 193 -7.13 8.77 12.38
CA PHE A 193 -8.03 9.18 11.30
C PHE A 193 -7.28 9.50 9.99
N SER A 194 -6.14 10.20 10.05
CA SER A 194 -5.37 10.53 8.84
C SER A 194 -4.77 9.28 8.21
N PHE A 195 -4.33 8.31 9.03
CA PHE A 195 -3.93 6.98 8.57
C PHE A 195 -5.07 6.27 7.83
N ALA A 196 -6.27 6.24 8.41
CA ALA A 196 -7.40 5.57 7.78
C ALA A 196 -7.77 6.21 6.42
N VAL A 197 -7.86 7.53 6.39
CA VAL A 197 -8.19 8.27 5.16
C VAL A 197 -7.12 8.08 4.08
N SER A 198 -5.83 8.15 4.42
CA SER A 198 -4.75 7.98 3.44
C SER A 198 -4.65 6.54 2.94
N ALA A 199 -4.78 5.53 3.82
CA ALA A 199 -4.75 4.12 3.45
C ALA A 199 -5.91 3.74 2.52
N VAL A 200 -7.14 4.18 2.86
CA VAL A 200 -8.32 3.93 2.01
C VAL A 200 -8.18 4.66 0.68
N SER A 201 -7.73 5.91 0.68
CA SER A 201 -7.52 6.68 -0.55
C SER A 201 -6.47 6.03 -1.46
N ALA A 202 -5.34 5.59 -0.88
CA ALA A 202 -4.29 4.87 -1.60
C ALA A 202 -4.80 3.53 -2.15
N MET A 203 -5.57 2.77 -1.36
CA MET A 203 -6.17 1.51 -1.79
C MET A 203 -7.11 1.69 -2.99
N VAL A 204 -8.01 2.67 -2.94
CA VAL A 204 -8.93 2.98 -4.03
C VAL A 204 -8.16 3.44 -5.27
N TRP A 205 -7.14 4.30 -5.09
CA TRP A 205 -6.29 4.77 -6.18
C TRP A 205 -5.49 3.64 -6.84
N LEU A 206 -4.82 2.79 -6.05
CA LEU A 206 -4.06 1.63 -6.53
C LEU A 206 -4.96 0.67 -7.30
N THR A 207 -6.12 0.34 -6.74
CA THR A 207 -7.09 -0.56 -7.38
C THR A 207 -7.53 0.01 -8.72
N ARG A 208 -7.91 1.29 -8.77
CA ARG A 208 -8.42 1.89 -10.00
C ARG A 208 -7.33 2.02 -11.05
N THR A 209 -6.14 2.44 -10.67
CA THR A 209 -4.97 2.53 -11.55
C THR A 209 -4.60 1.17 -12.12
N ALA A 210 -4.56 0.14 -11.28
CA ALA A 210 -4.26 -1.23 -11.69
C ALA A 210 -5.26 -1.76 -12.72
N LEU A 211 -6.57 -1.54 -12.49
CA LEU A 211 -7.62 -1.93 -13.42
C LEU A 211 -7.50 -1.19 -14.76
N THR A 212 -7.17 0.12 -14.74
CA THR A 212 -6.97 0.89 -15.97
C THR A 212 -5.76 0.41 -16.77
N LEU A 213 -4.64 0.11 -16.11
CA LEU A 213 -3.44 -0.41 -16.76
C LEU A 213 -3.69 -1.80 -17.37
N ARG A 214 -4.39 -2.69 -16.64
CA ARG A 214 -4.81 -4.01 -17.16
C ARG A 214 -5.72 -3.89 -18.38
N ALA A 215 -6.66 -2.94 -18.37
CA ALA A 215 -7.57 -2.72 -19.50
C ALA A 215 -6.87 -2.17 -20.75
N GLU A 216 -5.63 -1.71 -20.64
CA GLU A 216 -4.81 -1.25 -21.78
C GLU A 216 -3.77 -2.27 -22.25
N ALA A 217 -3.30 -3.17 -21.37
CA ALA A 217 -2.21 -4.10 -21.66
C ALA A 217 -2.65 -5.50 -22.15
N GLY A 218 -3.94 -5.71 -22.46
CA GLY A 218 -4.46 -7.00 -22.90
C GLY A 218 -4.70 -8.02 -21.77
N PRO A 219 -4.86 -9.33 -22.06
CA PRO A 219 -5.25 -10.34 -21.07
C PRO A 219 -4.26 -10.42 -19.89
N ALA A 220 -4.73 -10.62 -18.66
CA ALA A 220 -3.89 -10.67 -17.44
C ALA A 220 -2.74 -11.70 -17.55
N LEU A 221 -1.59 -11.41 -16.96
CA LEU A 221 -0.41 -12.30 -16.85
C LEU A 221 -0.75 -13.46 -15.90
N PHE A 222 -1.37 -13.16 -14.76
CA PHE A 222 -2.05 -14.11 -13.89
C PHE A 222 -3.52 -14.23 -14.29
N ARG A 223 -3.84 -15.29 -15.03
CA ARG A 223 -5.22 -15.80 -15.11
C ARG A 223 -5.58 -16.42 -13.77
N TRP A 224 -6.19 -15.65 -12.88
CA TRP A 224 -6.95 -16.21 -11.76
C TRP A 224 -8.01 -17.11 -12.38
N GLY A 225 -7.90 -18.41 -12.14
CA GLY A 225 -8.67 -19.42 -12.85
C GLY A 225 -10.17 -19.24 -12.67
N SER A 226 -10.84 -18.61 -13.62
CA SER A 226 -12.24 -18.90 -13.93
C SER A 226 -12.27 -20.00 -15.00
N ALA A 227 -11.73 -21.16 -14.66
CA ALA A 227 -11.93 -22.35 -15.46
C ALA A 227 -13.31 -22.93 -15.14
N LYS A 228 -14.16 -22.99 -16.18
CA LYS A 228 -15.45 -23.69 -16.31
C LYS A 228 -16.69 -23.03 -15.69
N SER A 229 -17.39 -22.24 -16.50
CA SER A 229 -18.87 -22.30 -16.54
C SER A 229 -19.46 -21.77 -17.86
N ARG A 230 -18.92 -22.14 -19.03
CA ARG A 230 -19.57 -21.86 -20.34
C ARG A 230 -19.40 -22.95 -21.40
N ALA A 231 -19.24 -24.22 -21.00
CA ALA A 231 -19.12 -25.33 -21.97
C ALA A 231 -20.29 -26.35 -21.97
N ASN A 232 -21.15 -26.41 -20.95
CA ASN A 232 -22.19 -27.47 -20.89
C ASN A 232 -23.61 -27.07 -21.32
N GLY A 233 -23.86 -25.81 -21.70
CA GLY A 233 -25.23 -25.36 -22.04
C GLY A 233 -25.70 -25.63 -23.48
N ARG A 234 -24.83 -26.08 -24.39
CA ARG A 234 -25.17 -26.24 -25.82
C ARG A 234 -25.24 -27.67 -26.34
N ALA A 235 -24.85 -28.67 -25.53
CA ALA A 235 -24.89 -30.08 -25.94
C ALA A 235 -26.22 -30.78 -25.60
N GLN A 236 -27.06 -30.22 -24.71
CA GLN A 236 -28.32 -30.87 -24.27
C GLN A 236 -29.59 -30.41 -25.01
N ARG A 237 -29.49 -29.57 -26.06
CA ARG A 237 -30.65 -29.11 -26.85
C ARG A 237 -30.79 -29.75 -28.23
N ARG A 238 -30.12 -30.89 -28.49
CA ARG A 238 -30.25 -31.64 -29.75
C ARG A 238 -30.79 -33.06 -29.59
N VAL A 239 -31.24 -33.45 -28.39
CA VAL A 239 -31.93 -34.73 -28.19
C VAL A 239 -33.11 -34.50 -27.24
N ALA A 240 -34.19 -33.95 -27.79
CA ALA A 240 -35.57 -34.08 -27.31
C ALA A 240 -36.49 -33.63 -28.44
#